data_AF-X0PM89-F1
#
_entry.id   AF-X0PM89-F1
#
_cell.length_a   1.000
_cell.length_b   1.000
_cell.length_c   1.000
_cell.angle_alpha   90.00
_cell.angle_beta   90.00
_cell.angle_gamma   90.00
#
_symmetry.space_group_name_H-M   'P 1'
#
loop_
_entity.id
_entity.type
_entity.pdbx_description
1 polymer ?
#
loop_
_entity_poly.entity_id
_entity_poly.type
_entity_poly.pdbx_seq_one_letter_code
_entity_poly.pdbx_strand_id
1 'polypeptide(L)'
;MARGVAAFSHIAVSVSNLDLAADFYCSGLGFGPGDEYSAAGCEVAAIMGVPRTGFRGTFLRLGVTLLELLEYREALPKSAWPRDPREVGYAHISLIVPDMHEAVDNALRHGGAFCAQLDHAFGGGQETTITFLRDPDGNRIELIFHPNSEETRAHSNFLGIGAIGWPADVV
;
A
#
# COMPACT_ATOMS: atom_id res chain seq x y z
N MET A 1 -6.10 8.11 -33.02
CA MET A 1 -5.03 7.31 -32.38
C MET A 1 -4.54 8.11 -31.18
N ALA A 2 -4.88 7.73 -29.95
CA ALA A 2 -4.31 8.39 -28.79
C ALA A 2 -2.79 8.20 -28.83
N ARG A 3 -2.03 9.31 -28.89
CA ARG A 3 -0.57 9.28 -28.74
C ARG A 3 -0.27 8.67 -27.38
N GLY A 4 0.65 7.70 -27.32
CA GLY A 4 0.91 6.90 -26.13
C GLY A 4 1.20 7.75 -24.90
N VAL A 5 0.28 7.73 -23.95
CA VAL A 5 0.47 8.27 -22.59
C VAL A 5 0.80 7.09 -21.69
N ALA A 6 1.66 7.31 -20.69
CA ALA A 6 1.96 6.28 -19.69
C ALA A 6 0.68 5.85 -18.95
N ALA A 7 0.59 4.56 -18.62
CA ALA A 7 -0.43 4.02 -17.72
C ALA A 7 0.24 3.59 -16.42
N PHE A 8 -0.49 3.69 -15.31
CA PHE A 8 -0.01 3.15 -14.04
C PHE A 8 0.11 1.63 -14.13
N SER A 9 1.23 1.09 -13.66
CA SER A 9 1.45 -0.36 -13.62
C SER A 9 1.36 -0.88 -12.18
N HIS A 10 2.25 -0.45 -11.30
CA HIS A 10 2.32 -0.90 -9.91
C HIS A 10 3.21 0.05 -9.10
N ILE A 11 3.18 -0.11 -7.77
CA ILE A 11 4.21 0.38 -6.85
C ILE A 11 4.96 -0.84 -6.33
N ALA A 12 6.29 -0.74 -6.21
CA ALA A 12 7.13 -1.80 -5.67
C ALA A 12 7.73 -1.40 -4.32
N VAL A 13 7.75 -2.33 -3.37
CA VAL A 13 8.29 -2.14 -2.03
C VAL A 13 9.22 -3.30 -1.69
N SER A 14 10.43 -2.98 -1.25
CA SER A 14 11.35 -3.98 -0.70
C SER A 14 10.94 -4.34 0.72
N VAL A 15 10.89 -5.63 1.01
CA VAL A 15 10.48 -6.19 2.30
C VAL A 15 11.55 -7.13 2.84
N SER A 16 11.67 -7.21 4.16
CA SER A 16 12.67 -8.07 4.81
C SER A 16 12.24 -9.55 4.86
N ASN A 17 10.96 -9.83 4.68
CA ASN A 17 10.40 -11.18 4.62
C ASN A 17 9.14 -11.16 3.76
N LEU A 18 9.15 -11.90 2.63
CA LEU A 18 8.04 -11.86 1.69
C LEU A 18 6.74 -12.41 2.30
N ASP A 19 6.83 -13.48 3.10
CA ASP A 19 5.66 -14.17 3.65
C ASP A 19 4.94 -13.32 4.70
N LEU A 20 5.70 -12.66 5.60
CA LEU A 20 5.13 -11.77 6.62
C LEU A 20 4.49 -10.54 5.99
N ALA A 21 5.14 -9.94 4.99
CA ALA A 21 4.57 -8.82 4.26
C ALA A 21 3.31 -9.25 3.49
N ALA A 22 3.34 -10.39 2.79
CA ALA A 22 2.20 -10.91 2.06
C ALA A 22 1.01 -11.21 2.99
N ASP A 23 1.23 -11.81 4.16
CA ASP A 23 0.19 -12.04 5.17
C ASP A 23 -0.40 -10.72 5.69
N PHE A 24 0.45 -9.74 5.99
CA PHE A 24 0.00 -8.40 6.39
C PHE A 24 -0.90 -7.74 5.34
N TYR A 25 -0.48 -7.70 4.08
CA TYR A 25 -1.27 -7.05 3.03
C TYR A 25 -2.51 -7.87 2.64
N CYS A 26 -2.42 -9.19 2.56
CA CYS A 26 -3.55 -10.03 2.15
C CYS A 26 -4.55 -10.24 3.29
N SER A 27 -4.10 -10.80 4.41
CA SER A 27 -4.95 -11.12 5.56
C SER A 27 -5.29 -9.89 6.39
N GLY A 28 -4.35 -8.94 6.51
CA GLY A 28 -4.55 -7.71 7.29
C GLY A 28 -5.32 -6.62 6.55
N LEU A 29 -5.09 -6.46 5.24
CA LEU A 29 -5.63 -5.33 4.45
C LEU A 29 -6.46 -5.75 3.22
N GLY A 30 -6.70 -7.04 3.03
CA GLY A 30 -7.64 -7.55 2.02
C GLY A 30 -7.10 -7.57 0.59
N PHE A 31 -5.79 -7.49 0.38
CA PHE A 31 -5.21 -7.72 -0.95
C PHE A 31 -5.39 -9.18 -1.39
N GLY A 32 -5.65 -9.37 -2.68
CA GLY A 32 -5.57 -10.69 -3.31
C GLY A 32 -4.11 -11.09 -3.56
N PRO A 33 -3.73 -12.36 -3.30
CA PRO A 33 -2.38 -12.84 -3.55
C PRO A 33 -2.09 -12.92 -5.05
N GLY A 34 -0.82 -12.78 -5.43
CA GLY A 34 -0.31 -13.04 -6.78
C GLY A 34 0.60 -14.26 -6.83
N ASP A 35 0.99 -14.66 -8.04
CA ASP A 35 2.00 -15.71 -8.22
C ASP A 35 3.36 -15.20 -7.76
N GLU A 36 4.05 -16.01 -6.96
CA GLU A 36 5.44 -15.76 -6.61
C GLU A 36 6.35 -16.00 -7.81
N TYR A 37 7.36 -15.14 -7.95
CA TYR A 37 8.38 -15.26 -8.96
C TYR A 37 9.78 -15.01 -8.38
N SER A 38 10.80 -15.38 -9.14
CA SER A 38 12.20 -15.13 -8.77
C SER A 38 12.97 -14.60 -9.97
N ALA A 39 13.84 -13.62 -9.72
CA ALA A 39 14.70 -13.03 -10.74
C ALA A 39 16.12 -12.85 -10.19
N ALA A 40 17.13 -13.19 -11.00
CA ALA A 40 18.55 -13.09 -10.62
C ALA A 40 19.46 -12.95 -11.86
N GLY A 41 20.76 -12.74 -11.63
CA GLY A 41 21.76 -12.69 -12.70
C GLY A 41 22.15 -11.28 -13.15
N CYS A 42 23.03 -11.21 -14.15
CA CYS A 42 23.67 -9.96 -14.57
C CYS A 42 22.68 -8.93 -15.13
N GLU A 43 21.70 -9.40 -15.90
CA GLU A 43 20.71 -8.53 -16.56
C GLU A 43 19.76 -7.90 -15.53
N VAL A 44 19.28 -8.70 -14.57
CA VAL A 44 18.45 -8.23 -13.44
C VAL A 44 19.22 -7.23 -12.59
N ALA A 45 20.48 -7.54 -12.25
CA ALA A 45 21.34 -6.63 -11.51
C ALA A 45 21.55 -5.29 -12.25
N ALA A 46 21.73 -5.34 -13.57
CA ALA A 46 21.97 -4.17 -14.39
C ALA A 46 20.75 -3.24 -14.48
N ILE A 47 19.54 -3.79 -14.59
CA ILE A 47 18.32 -2.97 -14.69
C ILE A 47 17.83 -2.46 -13.33
N MET A 48 17.96 -3.27 -12.26
CA MET A 48 17.46 -2.92 -10.92
C MET A 48 18.48 -2.14 -10.07
N GLY A 49 19.77 -2.17 -10.43
CA GLY A 49 20.83 -1.54 -9.63
C GLY A 49 21.14 -2.27 -8.32
N VAL A 50 21.01 -3.60 -8.33
CA VAL A 50 21.10 -4.49 -7.15
C VAL A 50 22.13 -5.60 -7.36
N PRO A 51 22.55 -6.33 -6.32
CA PRO A 51 23.45 -7.47 -6.48
C PRO A 51 22.88 -8.58 -7.39
N ARG A 52 23.77 -9.38 -7.98
CA ARG A 52 23.41 -10.45 -8.93
C ARG A 52 22.70 -11.65 -8.29
N THR A 53 22.67 -11.70 -6.96
CA THR A 53 21.98 -12.73 -6.18
C THR A 53 20.47 -12.70 -6.39
N GLY A 54 19.91 -11.54 -6.73
CA GLY A 54 18.50 -11.42 -7.11
C GLY A 54 17.54 -11.39 -5.92
N PHE A 55 16.28 -11.67 -6.20
CA PHE A 55 15.16 -11.55 -5.26
C PHE A 55 14.05 -12.56 -5.59
N ARG A 56 13.14 -12.73 -4.63
CA ARG A 56 11.79 -13.26 -4.87
C ARG A 56 10.78 -12.13 -4.77
N GLY A 57 9.65 -12.25 -5.45
CA GLY A 57 8.60 -11.26 -5.37
C GLY A 57 7.23 -11.78 -5.74
N THR A 58 6.21 -10.97 -5.45
CA THR A 58 4.81 -11.24 -5.83
C THR A 58 4.08 -9.92 -6.08
N PHE A 59 3.10 -9.95 -6.99
CA PHE A 59 2.21 -8.82 -7.27
C PHE A 59 0.87 -9.02 -6.57
N LEU A 60 0.64 -8.29 -5.49
CA LEU A 60 -0.62 -8.26 -4.77
C LEU A 60 -1.62 -7.33 -5.47
N ARG A 61 -2.91 -7.66 -5.36
CA ARG A 61 -3.99 -7.01 -6.09
C ARG A 61 -5.04 -6.41 -5.16
N LEU A 62 -5.43 -5.17 -5.39
CA LEU A 62 -6.57 -4.54 -4.73
C LEU A 62 -7.35 -3.70 -5.74
N GLY A 63 -8.44 -4.26 -6.28
CA GLY A 63 -9.12 -3.66 -7.43
C GLY A 63 -8.16 -3.50 -8.62
N VAL A 64 -7.93 -2.25 -9.04
CA VAL A 64 -6.98 -1.91 -10.11
C VAL A 64 -5.56 -1.62 -9.62
N THR A 65 -5.35 -1.61 -8.30
CA THR A 65 -4.05 -1.33 -7.69
C THR A 65 -3.21 -2.60 -7.65
N LEU A 66 -1.94 -2.46 -8.05
CA LEU A 66 -0.93 -3.51 -7.94
C LEU A 66 0.19 -3.07 -7.01
N LEU A 67 0.46 -3.88 -6.00
CA LEU A 67 1.58 -3.72 -5.06
C LEU A 67 2.56 -4.88 -5.27
N GLU A 68 3.76 -4.59 -5.72
CA GLU A 68 4.84 -5.55 -5.84
C GLU A 68 5.65 -5.60 -4.54
N LEU A 69 5.79 -6.79 -3.97
CA LEU A 69 6.67 -7.03 -2.83
C LEU A 69 7.95 -7.70 -3.31
N LEU A 70 9.10 -7.23 -2.84
CA LEU A 70 10.42 -7.71 -3.24
C LEU A 70 11.26 -8.08 -2.01
N GLU A 71 11.58 -9.37 -1.86
CA GLU A 71 12.54 -9.84 -0.86
C GLU A 71 13.87 -10.19 -1.54
N TYR A 72 14.89 -9.37 -1.28
CA TYR A 72 16.23 -9.57 -1.82
C TYR A 72 16.98 -10.66 -1.06
N ARG A 73 17.76 -11.47 -1.79
CA ARG A 73 18.51 -12.58 -1.18
C ARG A 73 19.68 -12.12 -0.32
N GLU A 74 20.26 -10.98 -0.65
CA GLU A 74 21.25 -10.33 0.17
C GLU A 74 20.58 -9.45 1.22
N ALA A 75 21.21 -9.35 2.39
CA ALA A 75 20.69 -8.53 3.48
C ALA A 75 20.45 -7.09 2.99
N LEU A 76 19.22 -6.61 3.20
CA LEU A 76 18.86 -5.24 2.89
C LEU A 76 19.77 -4.27 3.69
N PRO A 77 20.17 -3.14 3.10
CA PRO A 77 20.84 -2.10 3.85
C PRO A 77 19.97 -1.69 5.04
N LYS A 78 20.60 -1.43 6.19
CA LYS A 78 19.90 -0.89 7.35
C LYS A 78 19.27 0.45 6.97
N SER A 79 17.97 0.45 6.72
CA SER A 79 17.16 1.66 6.67
C SER A 79 17.16 2.30 8.07
N ALA A 80 17.12 3.63 8.11
CA ALA A 80 16.86 4.36 9.35
C ALA A 80 15.38 4.11 9.73
N TRP A 81 15.14 3.05 10.48
CA TRP A 81 13.81 2.70 10.97
C TRP A 81 13.54 3.35 12.33
N PRO A 82 12.37 3.98 12.55
CA PRO A 82 11.36 4.33 11.55
C PRO A 82 11.79 5.52 10.68
N ARG A 83 11.48 5.48 9.38
CA ARG A 83 11.73 6.61 8.46
C ARG A 83 11.01 7.87 8.93
N ASP A 84 11.68 9.02 8.89
CA ASP A 84 11.03 10.30 9.15
C ASP A 84 10.05 10.59 7.99
N PRO A 85 8.75 10.83 8.28
CA PRO A 85 7.74 11.05 7.24
C PRO A 85 7.95 12.31 6.38
N ARG A 86 8.89 13.19 6.76
CA ARG A 86 9.25 14.39 6.00
C ARG A 86 10.40 14.15 5.02
N GLU A 87 11.04 12.99 5.08
CA GLU A 87 12.08 12.65 4.12
C GLU A 87 11.52 12.61 2.70
N VAL A 88 12.26 13.22 1.76
CA VAL A 88 11.91 13.19 0.34
C VAL A 88 11.92 11.74 -0.16
N GLY A 89 10.80 11.30 -0.76
CA GLY A 89 10.62 9.95 -1.29
C GLY A 89 9.18 9.47 -1.15
N TYR A 90 8.97 8.15 -1.22
CA TYR A 90 7.66 7.55 -0.94
C TYR A 90 7.25 7.83 0.51
N ALA A 91 6.14 8.56 0.67
CA ALA A 91 5.61 8.94 1.96
C ALA A 91 4.72 7.84 2.56
N HIS A 92 3.75 7.35 1.78
CA HIS A 92 2.80 6.29 2.14
C HIS A 92 1.99 5.86 0.91
N ILE A 93 1.29 4.73 1.02
CA ILE A 93 0.11 4.41 0.19
C ILE A 93 -1.16 4.72 0.99
N SER A 94 -2.27 5.01 0.32
CA SER A 94 -3.55 5.33 0.95
C SER A 94 -4.65 4.40 0.46
N LEU A 95 -5.43 3.86 1.39
CA LEU A 95 -6.49 2.87 1.17
C LEU A 95 -7.79 3.34 1.78
N ILE A 96 -8.90 3.14 1.07
CA ILE A 96 -10.23 3.32 1.64
C ILE A 96 -10.69 1.99 2.23
N VAL A 97 -11.15 2.03 3.47
CA VAL A 97 -11.62 0.85 4.21
C VAL A 97 -13.10 1.00 4.57
N PRO A 98 -13.88 -0.10 4.59
CA PRO A 98 -15.30 -0.05 4.93
C PRO A 98 -15.55 0.12 6.42
N ASP A 99 -14.59 -0.26 7.26
CA ASP A 99 -14.64 -0.13 8.72
C ASP A 99 -13.23 0.12 9.25
N MET A 100 -13.04 1.23 9.97
CA MET A 100 -11.73 1.60 10.49
C MET A 100 -11.27 0.68 11.62
N HIS A 101 -12.17 0.28 12.51
CA HIS A 101 -11.84 -0.53 13.67
C HIS A 101 -11.40 -1.94 13.23
N GLU A 102 -12.18 -2.56 12.35
CA GLU A 102 -11.85 -3.88 11.81
C GLU A 102 -10.53 -3.85 11.03
N ALA A 103 -10.32 -2.85 10.18
CA ALA A 103 -9.09 -2.72 9.39
C ALA A 103 -7.85 -2.54 10.28
N VAL A 104 -7.93 -1.69 11.31
CA VAL A 104 -6.82 -1.48 12.26
C VAL A 104 -6.55 -2.77 13.05
N ASP A 105 -7.58 -3.41 13.60
CA ASP A 105 -7.41 -4.64 14.37
C ASP A 105 -6.80 -5.77 13.53
N ASN A 106 -7.26 -5.95 12.28
CA ASN A 106 -6.70 -6.93 11.36
C ASN A 106 -5.23 -6.62 11.07
N ALA A 107 -4.91 -5.38 10.70
CA ALA A 107 -3.53 -4.97 10.42
C ALA A 107 -2.59 -5.22 11.62
N LEU A 108 -3.01 -4.90 12.84
CA LEU A 108 -2.23 -5.15 14.05
C LEU A 108 -2.03 -6.65 14.32
N ARG A 109 -3.07 -7.48 14.10
CA ARG A 109 -2.98 -8.94 14.25
C ARG A 109 -1.98 -9.58 13.27
N HIS A 110 -1.76 -8.96 12.12
CA HIS A 110 -0.82 -9.43 11.09
C HIS A 110 0.52 -8.67 11.08
N GLY A 111 0.94 -8.14 12.24
CA GLY A 111 2.29 -7.60 12.43
C GLY A 111 2.45 -6.12 12.10
N GLY A 112 1.36 -5.42 11.79
CA GLY A 112 1.37 -3.97 11.64
C GLY A 112 1.47 -3.23 12.98
N ALA A 113 1.72 -1.93 12.89
CA ALA A 113 1.78 -1.04 14.05
C ALA A 113 0.95 0.23 13.85
N PHE A 114 0.14 0.59 14.84
CA PHE A 114 -0.62 1.83 14.85
C PHE A 114 0.31 3.04 15.02
N CYS A 115 0.07 4.12 14.27
CA CYS A 115 0.81 5.38 14.42
C CYS A 115 -0.03 6.51 15.00
N ALA A 116 -1.11 6.88 14.32
CA ALA A 116 -1.95 8.02 14.69
C ALA A 116 -3.30 7.95 13.99
N GLN A 117 -4.31 8.59 14.56
CA GLN A 117 -5.65 8.73 13.98
C GLN A 117 -6.13 10.18 14.10
N LEU A 118 -6.87 10.64 13.10
CA LEU A 118 -7.54 11.93 13.04
C LEU A 118 -8.93 11.75 12.46
N ASP A 119 -9.92 12.39 13.08
CA ASP A 119 -11.24 12.56 12.49
C ASP A 119 -11.29 13.89 11.72
N HIS A 120 -11.81 13.86 10.48
CA HIS A 120 -11.79 14.97 9.54
C HIS A 120 -13.08 15.01 8.70
N ALA A 121 -13.73 16.17 8.60
CA ALA A 121 -14.89 16.33 7.72
C ALA A 121 -14.49 16.98 6.38
N PHE A 122 -14.62 16.23 5.26
CA PHE A 122 -14.42 16.78 3.92
C PHE A 122 -15.65 17.55 3.42
N GLY A 123 -16.86 17.08 3.75
CA GLY A 123 -18.14 17.66 3.34
C GLY A 123 -18.81 18.55 4.39
N GLY A 124 -18.25 18.64 5.61
CA GLY A 124 -18.85 19.37 6.74
C GLY A 124 -20.02 18.65 7.40
N GLY A 125 -20.24 17.37 7.07
CA GLY A 125 -21.28 16.51 7.64
C GLY A 125 -20.78 15.69 8.84
N GLN A 126 -20.51 14.40 8.61
CA GLN A 126 -19.91 13.48 9.60
C GLN A 126 -18.43 13.28 9.29
N GLU A 127 -17.63 12.98 10.32
CA GLU A 127 -16.19 12.93 10.17
C GLU A 127 -15.74 11.62 9.49
N THR A 128 -14.96 11.77 8.41
CA THR A 128 -14.10 10.74 7.84
C THR A 128 -12.98 10.45 8.84
N THR A 129 -12.75 9.19 9.16
CA THR A 129 -11.61 8.81 10.02
C THR A 129 -10.41 8.48 9.15
N ILE A 130 -9.26 9.09 9.47
CA ILE A 130 -7.97 8.87 8.82
C ILE A 130 -7.00 8.29 9.84
N THR A 131 -6.45 7.11 9.52
CA THR A 131 -5.51 6.41 10.41
C THR A 131 -4.23 6.08 9.67
N PHE A 132 -3.09 6.41 10.27
CA PHE A 132 -1.79 5.93 9.82
C PHE A 132 -1.39 4.66 10.57
N LEU A 133 -0.98 3.66 9.80
CA LEU A 133 -0.37 2.42 10.25
C LEU A 133 1.04 2.27 9.65
N ARG A 134 1.75 1.26 10.13
CA ARG A 134 2.97 0.72 9.51
C ARG A 134 2.80 -0.76 9.22
N ASP A 135 3.33 -1.21 8.09
CA ASP A 135 3.52 -2.64 7.80
C ASP A 135 4.65 -3.25 8.67
N PRO A 136 4.92 -4.57 8.59
CA PRO A 136 5.95 -5.23 9.39
C PRO A 136 7.37 -4.68 9.18
N ASP A 137 7.66 -4.13 8.01
CA ASP A 137 8.94 -3.49 7.72
C ASP A 137 8.97 -2.04 8.23
N GLY A 138 7.81 -1.39 8.38
CA GLY A 138 7.66 -0.03 8.90
C GLY A 138 7.17 0.97 7.85
N ASN A 139 6.83 0.54 6.64
CA ASN A 139 6.28 1.36 5.56
C ASN A 139 4.94 1.96 5.99
N ARG A 140 4.75 3.26 5.77
CA ARG A 140 3.53 3.95 6.20
C ARG A 140 2.38 3.66 5.26
N ILE A 141 1.21 3.43 5.86
CA ILE A 141 -0.05 3.20 5.18
C ILE A 141 -1.08 4.12 5.79
N GLU A 142 -1.80 4.86 4.96
CA GLU A 142 -2.96 5.65 5.35
C GLU A 142 -4.23 4.83 5.08
N LEU A 143 -5.10 4.72 6.08
CA LEU A 143 -6.44 4.19 5.96
C LEU A 143 -7.44 5.33 6.06
N ILE A 144 -8.46 5.32 5.21
CA ILE A 144 -9.53 6.31 5.18
C ILE A 144 -10.87 5.59 5.27
N PHE A 145 -11.66 5.91 6.28
CA PHE A 145 -13.04 5.46 6.40
C PHE A 145 -13.99 6.64 6.18
N HIS A 146 -14.85 6.54 5.17
CA HIS A 146 -15.92 7.51 4.95
C HIS A 146 -17.22 7.02 5.58
N PRO A 147 -17.88 7.82 6.46
CA PRO A 147 -19.09 7.39 7.15
C PRO A 147 -20.32 7.30 6.23
N ASN A 148 -20.29 7.97 5.08
CA ASN A 148 -21.38 8.01 4.11
C ASN A 148 -20.90 8.46 2.72
N SER A 149 -21.80 8.37 1.73
CA SER A 149 -21.51 8.72 0.33
C SER A 149 -21.27 10.22 0.09
N GLU A 150 -21.73 11.09 1.00
CA GLU A 150 -21.50 12.54 0.88
C GLU A 150 -20.01 12.84 1.11
N GLU A 151 -19.41 12.26 2.16
CA GLU A 151 -17.99 12.36 2.44
C GLU A 151 -17.13 11.72 1.34
N THR A 152 -17.52 10.54 0.81
CA THR A 152 -16.82 9.92 -0.33
C THR A 152 -16.81 10.84 -1.57
N ARG A 153 -17.93 11.50 -1.85
CA ARG A 153 -18.05 12.44 -2.98
C ARG A 153 -17.25 13.71 -2.73
N ALA A 154 -17.28 14.25 -1.52
CA ALA A 154 -16.48 15.40 -1.13
C ALA A 154 -14.98 15.12 -1.31
N HIS A 155 -14.51 13.94 -0.89
CA HIS A 155 -13.14 13.50 -1.10
C HIS A 155 -12.80 13.34 -2.59
N SER A 156 -13.67 12.72 -3.39
CA SER A 156 -13.48 12.60 -4.85
C SER A 156 -13.38 13.98 -5.53
N ASN A 157 -14.25 14.92 -5.13
CA ASN A 157 -14.26 16.28 -5.64
C ASN A 157 -12.99 17.05 -5.26
N PHE A 158 -12.49 16.86 -4.03
CA PHE A 158 -11.23 17.44 -3.58
C PHE A 158 -10.05 16.96 -4.45
N LEU A 159 -10.05 15.69 -4.86
CA LEU A 159 -9.05 15.12 -5.77
C LEU A 159 -9.29 15.46 -7.25
N GLY A 160 -10.42 16.07 -7.61
CA GLY A 160 -10.79 16.37 -8.99
C GLY A 160 -11.10 15.13 -9.84
N ILE A 161 -11.52 14.02 -9.21
CA ILE A 161 -11.88 12.77 -9.89
C ILE A 161 -13.37 12.47 -9.74
N GLY A 162 -13.92 11.69 -10.67
CA GLY A 162 -15.35 11.38 -10.69
C GLY A 162 -15.82 10.47 -9.55
N ALA A 163 -14.95 9.58 -9.07
CA ALA A 163 -15.22 8.69 -7.95
C ALA A 163 -13.90 8.23 -7.31
N ILE A 164 -13.94 8.04 -5.99
CA ILE A 164 -12.89 7.43 -5.18
C ILE A 164 -13.49 6.26 -4.40
N GLY A 165 -12.77 5.15 -4.27
CA GLY A 165 -13.23 4.03 -3.44
C GLY A 165 -12.93 2.66 -4.03
N TRP A 166 -13.49 1.65 -3.34
CA TRP A 166 -13.49 0.25 -3.73
C TRP A 166 -14.25 0.08 -5.05
N PRO A 167 -13.78 -0.71 -6.04
CA PRO A 167 -14.66 -1.12 -7.12
C PRO A 167 -15.81 -1.92 -6.52
N ALA A 168 -17.05 -1.62 -6.92
CA ALA A 168 -18.27 -2.20 -6.35
C ALA A 168 -18.40 -3.73 -6.50
N ASP A 169 -17.45 -4.39 -7.17
CA ASP A 169 -17.63 -5.74 -7.74
C ASP A 169 -16.54 -6.76 -7.33
N VAL A 170 -15.99 -6.66 -6.12
CA VAL A 170 -15.08 -7.71 -5.59
C VAL A 170 -15.49 -8.11 -4.17
N VAL A 171 -16.44 -9.05 -4.12
CA VAL A 171 -16.65 -10.05 -3.06
C VAL A 171 -16.59 -11.41 -3.74
#